data_AF-A0A2N8K9M0-F1
#
_entry.id   AF-A0A2N8K9M0-F1
#
_cell.length_a   1.000
_cell.length_b   1.000
_cell.length_c   1.000
_cell.angle_alpha   90.00
_cell.angle_beta   90.00
_cell.angle_gamma   90.00
#
_symmetry.space_group_name_H-M   'P 1'
#
loop_
_entity.id
_entity.type
_entity.pdbx_description
1 polymer ?
#
loop_
_entity_poly.entity_id
_entity_poly.type
_entity_poly.pdbx_seq_one_letter_code
_entity_poly.pdbx_strand_id
1 'polypeptide(L)'
;MKVDTHHVVGWKQFCATCRADGSSFCSPETRTIFNRFYARYRLAAHFEAVHAHGYSEKALHGYTAGLRLLAAYSAAELLREATNEKVAGWEIKDPKLAVALRKSLARANGNASGVFSDTRLKQRLVRFMAGDDDVRVAATALRVMVAHGSFTPTGTDALTKTGADALQRLSDVLLQQCEQRFASWLRGKLAKGAEAA
;
A
#
# COMPACT_ATOMS: atom_id res chain seq x y z
N MET A 1 -6.38 -22.41 -12.90
CA MET A 1 -6.91 -21.85 -11.64
C MET A 1 -7.52 -20.50 -11.97
N LYS A 2 -8.83 -20.29 -11.80
CA LYS A 2 -9.46 -19.00 -12.10
C LYS A 2 -8.94 -17.99 -11.09
N VAL A 3 -8.26 -16.95 -11.55
CA VAL A 3 -7.86 -15.81 -10.73
C VAL A 3 -9.15 -15.09 -10.40
N ASP A 4 -9.67 -15.25 -9.17
CA ASP A 4 -10.70 -14.35 -8.67
C ASP A 4 -10.14 -12.94 -8.77
N THR A 5 -10.65 -12.18 -9.72
CA THR A 5 -10.24 -10.81 -9.95
C THR A 5 -10.55 -10.04 -8.68
N HIS A 6 -9.51 -9.59 -7.96
CA HIS A 6 -9.61 -8.59 -6.90
C HIS A 6 -10.17 -7.28 -7.48
N HIS A 7 -11.47 -7.25 -7.73
CA HIS A 7 -12.21 -6.05 -8.03
C HIS A 7 -12.45 -5.33 -6.72
N VAL A 8 -12.07 -4.06 -6.64
CA VAL A 8 -12.48 -3.20 -5.52
C VAL A 8 -14.00 -3.28 -5.41
N VAL A 9 -14.48 -3.86 -4.30
CA VAL A 9 -15.91 -4.05 -4.06
C VAL A 9 -16.62 -2.70 -4.14
N GLY A 10 -17.72 -2.65 -4.89
CA GLY A 10 -18.51 -1.44 -5.09
C GLY A 10 -17.98 -0.49 -6.18
N TRP A 11 -16.86 -0.78 -6.86
CA TRP A 11 -16.34 0.11 -7.91
C TRP A 11 -17.33 0.33 -9.07
N LYS A 12 -17.99 -0.74 -9.54
CA LYS A 12 -19.02 -0.63 -10.59
C LYS A 12 -20.19 0.25 -10.14
N GLN A 13 -20.61 0.11 -8.88
CA GLN A 13 -21.68 0.91 -8.28
C GLN A 13 -21.26 2.37 -8.20
N PHE A 14 -20.06 2.66 -7.69
CA PHE A 14 -19.49 4.01 -7.69
C PHE A 14 -19.51 4.67 -9.07
N CYS A 15 -19.05 3.96 -10.11
CA CYS A 15 -19.10 4.47 -11.49
C CYS A 15 -20.52 4.68 -12.01
N ALA A 16 -21.48 3.83 -11.63
CA ALA A 16 -22.88 4.01 -12.00
C ALA A 16 -23.48 5.25 -11.32
N THR A 17 -23.28 5.41 -10.02
CA THR A 17 -23.77 6.56 -9.25
C THR A 17 -23.14 7.87 -9.73
N CYS A 18 -21.84 7.89 -10.02
CA CYS A 18 -21.20 9.09 -10.59
C CYS A 18 -21.74 9.47 -11.99
N ARG A 19 -22.31 8.53 -12.74
CA ARG A 19 -22.95 8.80 -14.04
C ARG A 19 -24.38 9.30 -13.87
N ALA A 20 -25.11 8.77 -12.89
CA ALA A 20 -26.49 9.17 -12.61
C ALA A 20 -26.56 10.54 -11.94
N ASP A 21 -25.78 10.74 -10.88
CA ASP A 21 -25.90 11.89 -9.98
C ASP A 21 -24.87 12.99 -10.29
N GLY A 22 -23.85 12.67 -11.09
CA GLY A 22 -22.83 13.63 -11.52
C GLY A 22 -22.05 14.24 -10.35
N SER A 23 -21.96 15.57 -10.33
CA SER A 23 -21.19 16.33 -9.34
C SER A 23 -21.83 16.37 -7.94
N SER A 24 -23.12 16.05 -7.81
CA SER A 24 -23.81 16.02 -6.50
C SER A 24 -23.31 14.87 -5.61
N PHE A 25 -22.97 13.73 -6.23
CA PHE A 25 -22.39 12.58 -5.53
C PHE A 25 -20.88 12.69 -5.34
N CYS A 26 -20.16 13.05 -6.41
CA CYS A 26 -18.69 13.14 -6.41
C CYS A 26 -18.21 14.25 -7.35
N SER A 27 -17.44 15.21 -6.81
CA SER A 27 -16.88 16.28 -7.65
C SER A 27 -15.93 15.73 -8.73
N PRO A 28 -15.76 16.42 -9.88
CA PRO A 28 -14.83 16.01 -10.93
C PRO A 28 -13.38 15.80 -10.45
N GLU A 29 -12.91 16.66 -9.54
CA GLU A 29 -11.56 16.58 -8.94
C GLU A 29 -11.42 15.30 -8.11
N THR A 30 -12.39 15.07 -7.22
CA THR A 30 -12.43 13.88 -6.36
C THR A 30 -12.53 12.60 -7.20
N ARG A 31 -13.35 12.61 -8.26
CA ARG A 31 -13.48 11.49 -9.20
C ARG A 31 -12.16 11.19 -9.93
N THR A 32 -11.42 12.23 -10.29
CA THR A 32 -10.09 12.07 -10.92
C THR A 32 -9.10 11.40 -9.98
N ILE A 33 -9.15 11.71 -8.68
CA ILE A 33 -8.31 11.05 -7.67
C ILE A 33 -8.75 9.58 -7.49
N PHE A 34 -10.06 9.30 -7.40
CA PHE A 34 -10.56 7.91 -7.35
C PHE A 34 -10.16 7.08 -8.55
N ASN A 35 -10.22 7.63 -9.77
CA ASN A 35 -9.76 6.93 -10.97
C ASN A 35 -8.26 6.59 -10.89
N ARG A 36 -7.44 7.53 -10.41
CA ARG A 36 -6.01 7.31 -10.17
C ARG A 36 -5.79 6.23 -9.12
N PHE A 37 -6.52 6.28 -8.01
CA PHE A 37 -6.52 5.24 -6.98
C PHE A 37 -6.80 3.87 -7.58
N TYR A 38 -7.91 3.71 -8.31
CA TYR A 38 -8.31 2.43 -8.87
C TYR A 38 -7.29 1.88 -9.87
N ALA A 39 -6.67 2.75 -10.67
CA ALA A 39 -5.58 2.34 -11.57
C ALA A 39 -4.36 1.81 -10.80
N ARG A 40 -3.90 2.50 -9.74
CA ARG A 40 -2.78 2.00 -8.89
C ARG A 40 -3.14 0.73 -8.15
N TYR A 41 -4.36 0.67 -7.59
CA TYR A 41 -4.86 -0.51 -6.89
C TYR A 41 -4.80 -1.74 -7.80
N ARG A 42 -5.35 -1.63 -9.01
CA ARG A 42 -5.34 -2.73 -9.99
C ARG A 42 -3.94 -3.12 -10.40
N LEU A 43 -3.06 -2.14 -10.64
CA LEU A 43 -1.66 -2.41 -10.95
C LEU A 43 -1.01 -3.24 -9.84
N ALA A 44 -1.16 -2.83 -8.58
CA ALA A 44 -0.58 -3.53 -7.43
C ALA A 44 -1.22 -4.91 -7.17
N ALA A 45 -2.54 -5.03 -7.32
CA ALA A 45 -3.29 -6.27 -7.12
C ALA A 45 -2.96 -7.34 -8.16
N HIS A 46 -2.62 -6.91 -9.38
CA HIS A 46 -2.23 -7.79 -10.48
C HIS A 46 -0.72 -7.71 -10.80
N PHE A 47 0.09 -7.16 -9.89
CA PHE A 47 1.53 -7.07 -10.07
C PHE A 47 2.13 -8.46 -9.87
N GLU A 48 2.47 -9.13 -10.96
CA GLU A 48 2.96 -10.51 -10.94
C GLU A 48 4.47 -10.59 -10.70
N ALA A 49 5.27 -10.03 -11.60
CA ALA A 49 6.72 -10.10 -11.52
C ALA A 49 7.40 -8.98 -12.32
N VAL A 50 8.63 -8.68 -11.92
CA VAL A 50 9.60 -7.94 -12.73
C VAL A 50 10.42 -8.92 -13.54
N HIS A 51 10.49 -8.70 -14.84
CA HIS A 51 11.34 -9.46 -15.75
C HIS A 51 12.46 -8.56 -16.26
N ALA A 52 13.72 -8.97 -16.05
CA ALA A 52 14.87 -8.27 -16.62
C ALA A 52 15.98 -9.27 -16.97
N HIS A 53 16.57 -9.09 -18.14
CA HIS A 53 17.69 -9.91 -18.61
C HIS A 53 18.95 -9.68 -17.77
N GLY A 54 19.68 -10.75 -17.46
CA GLY A 54 20.95 -10.68 -16.72
C GLY A 54 20.82 -10.55 -15.19
N TYR A 55 19.60 -10.64 -14.64
CA TYR A 55 19.36 -10.64 -13.20
C TYR A 55 19.04 -12.04 -12.68
N SER A 56 19.51 -12.34 -11.46
CA SER A 56 19.09 -13.57 -10.77
C SER A 56 17.61 -13.51 -10.37
N GLU A 57 16.94 -14.66 -10.34
CA GLU A 57 15.55 -14.76 -9.88
C GLU A 57 15.37 -14.19 -8.46
N LYS A 58 16.35 -14.42 -7.57
CA LYS A 58 16.34 -13.86 -6.21
C LYS A 58 16.30 -12.33 -6.22
N ALA A 59 17.11 -11.70 -7.08
CA ALA A 59 17.12 -10.25 -7.21
C ALA A 59 15.77 -9.74 -7.74
N LEU A 60 15.24 -10.38 -8.78
CA LEU A 60 13.95 -10.03 -9.37
C LEU A 60 12.79 -10.21 -8.40
N HIS A 61 12.83 -11.24 -7.54
CA HIS A 61 11.83 -11.45 -6.49
C HIS A 61 11.81 -10.29 -5.48
N GLY A 62 12.99 -9.81 -5.08
CA GLY A 62 13.10 -8.63 -4.20
C GLY A 62 12.61 -7.33 -4.87
N TYR A 63 12.99 -7.09 -6.13
CA TYR A 63 12.47 -5.95 -6.90
C TYR A 63 10.95 -6.02 -7.08
N THR A 64 10.42 -7.19 -7.39
CA THR A 64 8.98 -7.43 -7.52
C THR A 64 8.26 -7.06 -6.23
N ALA A 65 8.73 -7.55 -5.08
CA ALA A 65 8.13 -7.24 -3.79
C ALA A 65 8.18 -5.75 -3.46
N GLY A 66 9.31 -5.09 -3.72
CA GLY A 66 9.47 -3.64 -3.48
C GLY A 66 8.58 -2.77 -4.37
N LEU A 67 8.54 -3.04 -5.67
CA LEU A 67 7.74 -2.27 -6.63
C LEU A 67 6.24 -2.49 -6.41
N ARG A 68 5.82 -3.72 -6.08
CA ARG A 68 4.45 -4.02 -5.70
C ARG A 68 4.04 -3.25 -4.45
N LEU A 69 4.90 -3.19 -3.43
CA LEU A 69 4.66 -2.40 -2.21
C LEU A 69 4.52 -0.90 -2.54
N LEU A 70 5.38 -0.36 -3.41
CA LEU A 70 5.32 1.04 -3.83
C LEU A 70 3.99 1.36 -4.53
N ALA A 71 3.54 0.48 -5.44
CA ALA A 71 2.26 0.63 -6.11
C ALA A 71 1.07 0.53 -5.12
N ALA A 72 1.08 -0.45 -4.21
CA ALA A 72 0.05 -0.63 -3.19
C ALA A 72 -0.05 0.59 -2.24
N TYR A 73 1.10 1.11 -1.79
CA TYR A 73 1.15 2.29 -0.94
C TYR A 73 0.66 3.54 -1.67
N SER A 74 1.02 3.72 -2.95
CA SER A 74 0.52 4.83 -3.77
C SER A 74 -1.00 4.78 -3.92
N ALA A 75 -1.59 3.59 -4.06
CA ALA A 75 -3.05 3.43 -4.04
C ALA A 75 -3.64 3.91 -2.71
N ALA A 76 -3.06 3.50 -1.57
CA ALA A 76 -3.51 3.94 -0.25
C ALA A 76 -3.44 5.47 -0.08
N GLU A 77 -2.37 6.12 -0.56
CA GLU A 77 -2.24 7.59 -0.50
C GLU A 77 -3.30 8.32 -1.32
N LEU A 78 -3.66 7.80 -2.49
CA LEU A 78 -4.70 8.39 -3.34
C LEU A 78 -6.09 8.18 -2.75
N LEU A 79 -6.37 7.00 -2.17
CA LEU A 79 -7.65 6.75 -1.51
C LEU A 79 -7.83 7.70 -0.32
N ARG A 80 -6.78 7.89 0.48
CA ARG A 80 -6.75 8.87 1.58
C ARG A 80 -7.12 10.27 1.09
N GLU A 81 -6.52 10.70 -0.01
CA GLU A 81 -6.78 12.01 -0.60
C GLU A 81 -8.23 12.13 -1.08
N ALA A 82 -8.73 11.13 -1.81
CA ALA A 82 -10.09 11.13 -2.35
C ALA A 82 -11.19 11.08 -1.27
N THR A 83 -10.92 10.40 -0.15
CA THR A 83 -11.88 10.23 0.95
C THR A 83 -11.76 11.30 2.03
N ASN A 84 -10.71 12.13 1.98
CA ASN A 84 -10.31 13.05 3.04
C ASN A 84 -10.17 12.37 4.43
N GLU A 85 -9.86 11.07 4.46
CA GLU A 85 -9.54 10.35 5.69
C GLU A 85 -8.07 10.58 6.05
N LYS A 86 -7.71 10.74 7.33
CA LYS A 86 -6.31 10.80 7.74
C LYS A 86 -5.72 9.37 7.82
N VAL A 87 -4.77 9.02 6.94
CA VAL A 87 -4.00 7.74 6.99
C VAL A 87 -3.25 7.54 8.32
N ALA A 88 -3.00 8.61 9.07
CA ALA A 88 -2.47 8.49 10.42
C ALA A 88 -3.33 7.59 11.32
N GLY A 89 -4.65 7.47 11.06
CA GLY A 89 -5.59 6.59 11.76
C GLY A 89 -5.83 5.23 11.09
N TRP A 90 -5.09 4.88 10.03
CA TRP A 90 -5.12 3.53 9.45
C TRP A 90 -4.14 2.65 10.22
N GLU A 91 -4.38 2.47 11.51
CA GLU A 91 -3.59 1.57 12.31
C GLU A 91 -3.84 0.13 11.82
N ILE A 92 -2.80 -0.53 11.34
CA ILE A 92 -2.89 -1.89 10.81
C ILE A 92 -2.09 -2.79 11.74
N LYS A 93 -2.77 -3.40 12.71
CA LYS A 93 -2.12 -4.34 13.63
C LYS A 93 -2.04 -5.72 13.01
N ASP A 94 -0.82 -6.17 12.75
CA ASP A 94 -0.54 -7.57 12.38
C ASP A 94 0.76 -8.01 13.07
N PRO A 95 0.67 -8.60 14.28
CA PRO A 95 1.84 -8.97 15.07
C PRO A 95 2.76 -9.97 14.35
N LYS A 96 2.19 -10.92 13.63
CA LYS A 96 2.97 -11.95 12.92
C LYS A 96 3.76 -11.32 11.78
N LEU A 97 3.11 -10.48 10.98
CA LEU A 97 3.76 -9.76 9.91
C LEU A 97 4.76 -8.74 10.45
N ALA A 98 4.45 -8.04 11.54
CA ALA A 98 5.34 -7.07 12.17
C ALA A 98 6.68 -7.70 12.57
N VAL A 99 6.66 -8.90 13.16
CA VAL A 99 7.88 -9.65 13.48
C VAL A 99 8.74 -9.92 12.23
N ALA A 100 8.11 -10.34 11.12
CA ALA A 100 8.83 -10.58 9.87
C ALA A 100 9.42 -9.29 9.28
N LEU A 101 8.64 -8.20 9.31
CA LEU A 101 9.05 -6.89 8.79
C LEU A 101 10.18 -6.25 9.62
N ARG A 102 10.16 -6.40 10.95
CA ARG A 102 11.28 -5.95 11.82
C ARG A 102 12.59 -6.64 11.44
N LYS A 103 12.56 -7.94 11.14
CA LYS A 103 13.76 -8.68 10.68
C LYS A 103 14.28 -8.13 9.35
N SER A 104 13.40 -7.82 8.42
CA SER A 104 13.76 -7.21 7.13
C SER A 104 14.35 -5.80 7.31
N LEU A 105 13.72 -4.98 8.16
CA LEU A 105 14.15 -3.61 8.44
C LEU A 105 15.47 -3.56 9.21
N ALA A 106 15.69 -4.43 10.19
CA ALA A 106 16.93 -4.48 10.96
C ALA A 106 18.17 -4.68 10.06
N ARG A 107 18.04 -5.52 9.02
CA ARG A 107 19.10 -5.74 8.03
C ARG A 107 19.33 -4.52 7.15
N ALA A 108 18.23 -3.88 6.74
CA ALA A 108 18.30 -2.72 5.87
C ALA A 108 18.76 -1.43 6.59
N ASN A 109 18.63 -1.35 7.92
CA ASN A 109 18.94 -0.16 8.71
C ASN A 109 20.45 0.09 8.90
N GLY A 110 21.32 -0.91 8.69
CA GLY A 110 22.78 -0.76 8.79
C GLY A 110 23.36 0.31 7.85
N ASN A 111 22.66 0.61 6.75
CA ASN A 111 23.06 1.58 5.72
C ASN A 111 22.11 2.79 5.59
N ALA A 112 21.09 2.92 6.45
CA ALA A 112 19.94 3.82 6.22
C ALA A 112 19.99 5.19 6.93
N SER A 113 21.13 5.56 7.55
CA SER A 113 21.24 6.78 8.39
C SER A 113 20.90 8.09 7.66
N GLY A 114 20.96 8.11 6.32
CA GLY A 114 20.58 9.26 5.48
C GLY A 114 19.24 9.15 4.72
N VAL A 115 18.54 8.02 4.78
CA VAL A 115 17.37 7.74 3.90
C VAL A 115 16.07 8.36 4.42
N PHE A 116 15.98 8.54 5.74
CA PHE A 116 14.81 9.13 6.38
C PHE A 116 15.14 10.57 6.82
N SER A 117 14.54 11.58 6.20
CA SER A 117 14.64 12.97 6.65
C SER A 117 13.53 13.34 7.63
N ASP A 118 12.41 12.61 7.64
CA ASP A 118 11.25 12.85 8.50
C ASP A 118 11.48 12.33 9.94
N THR A 119 11.64 13.25 10.90
CA THR A 119 11.81 12.95 12.33
C THR A 119 10.62 12.18 12.94
N ARG A 120 9.39 12.42 12.47
CA ARG A 120 8.20 11.73 12.96
C ARG A 120 8.18 10.27 12.49
N LEU A 121 8.57 10.02 11.24
CA LEU A 121 8.72 8.66 10.74
C LEU A 121 9.82 7.91 11.51
N LYS A 122 10.96 8.55 11.80
CA LYS A 122 12.03 7.97 12.63
C LYS A 122 11.52 7.53 14.00
N GLN A 123 10.79 8.40 14.71
CA GLN A 123 10.24 8.07 16.03
C GLN A 123 9.25 6.89 15.97
N ARG A 124 8.37 6.86 14.96
CA ARG A 124 7.44 5.75 14.76
C ARG A 124 8.16 4.45 14.42
N LEU A 125 9.22 4.52 13.60
CA LEU A 125 10.05 3.36 13.27
C LEU A 125 10.75 2.82 14.52
N VAL A 126 11.27 3.68 15.41
CA VAL A 126 11.84 3.24 16.70
C VAL A 126 10.80 2.47 17.53
N ARG A 127 9.57 2.98 17.64
CA ARG A 127 8.48 2.28 18.36
C ARG A 127 8.11 0.96 17.69
N PHE A 128 8.04 0.94 16.37
CA PHE A 128 7.80 -0.29 15.60
C PHE A 128 8.90 -1.31 15.87
N MET A 129 10.17 -0.92 15.83
CA MET A 129 11.29 -1.80 16.15
C MET A 129 11.29 -2.29 17.61
N ALA A 130 10.73 -1.49 18.53
CA ALA A 130 10.58 -1.82 19.95
C ALA A 130 9.35 -2.70 20.29
N GLY A 131 8.50 -3.03 19.32
CA GLY A 131 7.37 -3.96 19.53
C GLY A 131 5.98 -3.43 19.13
N ASP A 132 5.85 -2.20 18.63
CA ASP A 132 4.57 -1.74 18.05
C ASP A 132 4.26 -2.50 16.75
N ASP A 133 3.09 -3.12 16.67
CA ASP A 133 2.66 -3.98 15.55
C ASP A 133 1.92 -3.23 14.43
N ASP A 134 1.94 -1.88 14.40
CA ASP A 134 1.41 -1.08 13.27
C ASP A 134 2.29 -1.27 12.02
N VAL A 135 1.96 -2.25 11.18
CA VAL A 135 2.75 -2.60 9.98
C VAL A 135 2.77 -1.51 8.92
N ARG A 136 1.89 -0.50 9.02
CA ARG A 136 1.95 0.70 8.18
C ARG A 136 3.26 1.45 8.38
N VAL A 137 3.83 1.47 9.59
CA VAL A 137 5.14 2.10 9.84
C VAL A 137 6.20 1.47 8.94
N ALA A 138 6.23 0.14 8.91
CA ALA A 138 7.14 -0.60 8.05
C ALA A 138 6.85 -0.33 6.56
N ALA A 139 5.58 -0.27 6.14
CA ALA A 139 5.24 0.09 4.77
C ALA A 139 5.75 1.47 4.36
N THR A 140 5.60 2.48 5.23
CA THR A 140 6.11 3.84 4.98
C THR A 140 7.64 3.86 4.93
N ALA A 141 8.32 3.11 5.80
CA ALA A 141 9.78 3.06 5.78
C ALA A 141 10.29 2.34 4.53
N LEU A 142 9.79 1.13 4.25
CA LEU A 142 10.22 0.30 3.15
C LEU A 142 9.96 0.94 1.79
N ARG A 143 8.82 1.63 1.58
CA ARG A 143 8.57 2.33 0.31
C ARG A 143 9.63 3.41 0.03
N VAL A 144 10.07 4.13 1.08
CA VAL A 144 11.05 5.21 0.96
C VAL A 144 12.39 4.61 0.58
N MET A 145 12.78 3.51 1.24
CA MET A 145 13.99 2.78 0.88
C MET A 145 13.95 2.26 -0.56
N VAL A 146 12.82 1.71 -1.01
CA VAL A 146 12.62 1.25 -2.39
C VAL A 146 12.74 2.42 -3.38
N ALA A 147 12.07 3.54 -3.11
CA ALA A 147 12.07 4.70 -3.99
C ALA A 147 13.46 5.36 -4.11
N HIS A 148 14.24 5.38 -3.02
CA HIS A 148 15.60 5.92 -3.01
C HIS A 148 16.68 4.91 -3.44
N GLY A 149 16.30 3.69 -3.83
CA GLY A 149 17.25 2.64 -4.22
C GLY A 149 18.13 2.11 -3.08
N SER A 150 17.85 2.53 -1.83
CA SER A 150 18.54 2.06 -0.63
C SER A 150 18.02 0.68 -0.17
N PHE A 151 16.95 0.21 -0.79
CA PHE A 151 16.46 -1.15 -0.68
C PHE A 151 17.14 -2.03 -1.74
N THR A 152 18.22 -2.73 -1.35
CA THR A 152 19.00 -3.58 -2.25
C THR A 152 18.58 -5.05 -2.15
N PRO A 153 18.01 -5.65 -3.21
CA PRO A 153 17.70 -7.08 -3.24
C PRO A 153 18.93 -7.96 -3.57
N THR A 154 20.11 -7.35 -3.71
CA THR A 154 21.39 -7.98 -4.05
C THR A 154 22.48 -7.60 -3.04
N GLY A 155 23.53 -8.44 -2.91
CA GLY A 155 24.65 -8.23 -1.97
C GLY A 155 24.52 -8.99 -0.64
N THR A 156 25.46 -8.75 0.29
CA THR A 156 25.48 -9.34 1.64
C THR A 156 24.29 -8.93 2.50
N ASP A 157 23.74 -7.74 2.22
CA ASP A 157 22.54 -7.19 2.87
C ASP A 157 21.26 -7.49 2.09
N ALA A 158 21.33 -8.37 1.08
CA ALA A 158 20.20 -8.69 0.21
C ALA A 158 18.97 -9.16 0.97
N LEU A 159 17.82 -8.70 0.50
CA LEU A 159 16.53 -9.20 0.95
C LEU A 159 16.49 -10.73 0.84
N THR A 160 16.12 -11.38 1.95
CA THR A 160 15.86 -12.82 1.93
C THR A 160 14.56 -13.10 1.21
N LYS A 161 14.37 -14.35 0.76
CA LYS A 161 13.08 -14.83 0.28
C LYS A 161 11.96 -14.51 1.29
N THR A 162 12.18 -14.83 2.57
CA THR A 162 11.25 -14.50 3.67
C THR A 162 10.96 -13.01 3.78
N GLY A 163 11.97 -12.15 3.58
CA GLY A 163 11.79 -10.71 3.58
C GLY A 163 10.94 -10.23 2.40
N ALA A 164 11.17 -10.76 1.21
CA ALA A 164 10.37 -10.47 0.02
C ALA A 164 8.92 -10.92 0.22
N ASP A 165 8.71 -12.13 0.75
CA ASP A 165 7.39 -12.68 1.01
C ASP A 165 6.64 -11.83 2.06
N ALA A 166 7.34 -11.31 3.07
CA ALA A 166 6.77 -10.36 4.04
C ALA A 166 6.36 -9.03 3.39
N LEU A 167 7.13 -8.52 2.42
CA LEU A 167 6.76 -7.30 1.67
C LEU A 167 5.56 -7.54 0.74
N GLN A 168 5.48 -8.71 0.10
CA GLN A 168 4.32 -9.09 -0.69
C GLN A 168 3.07 -9.16 0.20
N ARG A 169 3.19 -9.80 1.37
CA ARG A 169 2.11 -9.87 2.35
C ARG A 169 1.70 -8.48 2.85
N LEU A 170 2.67 -7.60 3.09
CA LEU A 170 2.39 -6.20 3.45
C LEU A 170 1.62 -5.46 2.35
N SER A 171 1.94 -5.74 1.09
CA SER A 171 1.20 -5.19 -0.06
C SER A 171 -0.24 -5.68 -0.06
N ASP A 172 -0.48 -6.98 0.16
CA ASP A 172 -1.83 -7.56 0.24
C ASP A 172 -2.65 -6.90 1.36
N VAL A 173 -2.05 -6.73 2.54
CA VAL A 173 -2.70 -6.10 3.69
C VAL A 173 -3.08 -4.64 3.38
N LEU A 174 -2.19 -3.88 2.72
CA LEU A 174 -2.50 -2.50 2.31
C LEU A 174 -3.66 -2.45 1.30
N LEU A 175 -3.68 -3.36 0.32
CA LEU A 175 -4.75 -3.43 -0.67
C LEU A 175 -6.08 -3.80 -0.01
N GLN A 176 -6.08 -4.79 0.89
CA GLN A 176 -7.28 -5.14 1.66
C GLN A 176 -7.82 -3.94 2.47
N GLN A 177 -6.93 -3.16 3.09
CA GLN A 177 -7.33 -1.94 3.80
C GLN A 177 -7.90 -0.88 2.85
N CYS A 178 -7.33 -0.73 1.65
CA CYS A 178 -7.89 0.16 0.64
C CYS A 178 -9.31 -0.26 0.24
N GLU A 179 -9.53 -1.55 0.00
CA GLU A 179 -10.82 -2.09 -0.39
C GLU A 179 -11.88 -1.86 0.71
N GLN A 180 -11.55 -2.22 1.96
CA GLN A 180 -12.45 -2.03 3.10
C GLN A 180 -12.86 -0.57 3.29
N ARG A 181 -11.90 0.36 3.16
CA ARG A 181 -12.14 1.79 3.35
C ARG A 181 -12.92 2.40 2.21
N PHE A 182 -12.58 2.05 0.97
CA PHE A 182 -13.36 2.47 -0.19
C PHE A 182 -14.82 2.01 -0.06
N ALA A 183 -15.04 0.74 0.28
CA ALA A 183 -16.38 0.20 0.46
C ALA A 183 -17.15 0.90 1.60
N SER A 184 -16.47 1.18 2.71
CA SER A 184 -17.06 1.92 3.85
C SER A 184 -17.46 3.34 3.45
N TRP A 185 -16.55 4.06 2.78
CA TRP A 185 -16.81 5.41 2.28
C TRP A 185 -17.99 5.43 1.31
N LEU A 186 -18.03 4.49 0.36
CA LEU A 186 -19.09 4.39 -0.64
C LEU A 186 -20.46 4.15 0.02
N ARG A 187 -20.55 3.20 0.96
CA ARG A 187 -21.79 2.96 1.72
C ARG A 187 -22.24 4.20 2.47
N GLY A 188 -21.32 4.88 3.16
CA GLY A 188 -21.64 6.10 3.91
C GLY A 188 -22.12 7.24 3.01
N LYS A 189 -21.57 7.37 1.80
CA LYS A 189 -22.03 8.35 0.81
C LYS A 189 -23.42 8.05 0.27
N LEU A 190 -23.69 6.78 -0.06
CA LEU A 190 -24.99 6.36 -0.59
C LEU A 190 -26.10 6.50 0.46
N ALA A 191 -25.85 6.17 1.73
CA ALA A 191 -26.83 6.32 2.80
C ALA A 191 -27.25 7.79 2.99
N LYS A 192 -26.29 8.71 3.02
CA LYS A 192 -26.57 10.16 3.13
C LYS A 192 -27.35 10.72 1.93
N GLY A 193 -27.13 10.16 0.74
CA GLY A 193 -27.89 10.54 -0.46
C GLY A 193 -29.35 10.08 -0.39
N ALA A 194 -29.62 8.91 0.21
CA ALA A 194 -30.98 8.39 0.38
C ALA A 194 -31.78 9.13 1.46
N GLU A 195 -31.14 9.67 2.49
CA GLU A 195 -31.80 10.48 3.53
C GLU A 195 -32.15 11.90 3.06
N ALA A 196 -31.52 12.38 1.98
CA ALA A 196 -31.70 13.72 1.44
C ALA A 196 -32.66 13.79 0.23
N ALA A 197 -33.19 12.64 -0.21
CA ALA A 197 -34.12 12.49 -1.33
C ALA A 197 -35.53 12.17 -0.83
#